data_AF-A0A1T2L944-F1
#
_entry.id   AF-A0A1T2L944-F1
#
_cell.length_a   1.000
_cell.length_b   1.000
_cell.length_c   1.000
_cell.angle_alpha   90.00
_cell.angle_beta   90.00
_cell.angle_gamma   90.00
#
_symmetry.space_group_name_H-M   'P 1'
#
loop_
_entity.id
_entity.type
_entity.pdbx_description
1 polymer ?
#
loop_
_entity_poly.entity_id
_entity_poly.type
_entity_poly.pdbx_seq_one_letter_code
_entity_poly.pdbx_strand_id
1 'polypeptide(L)'
;METNQFVRADNGPSGKEEMKRDLLAEDNNQTLTYSFDDINTGVHYILLNTDSLSTVSNPRLPEKTVPSWAPLHWVERDLVKASNNPNIKRIVVLAHKPLVLDNPGPHDIVHNTAPYTLGDSLLKLFSETPKFSGYFSAHSHQWLYTDKLGPRQNVTQVIAGNAGSKLISKWAPEDGTYFGFTVVNLYDDNTIGVVSYARPAPTPYNSLAPQPAAKPSMEIIFPVVGHANTEMKSTVH
;
A
#
# COMPACT_ATOMS: atom_id res chain seq x y z
N MET A 1 -24.47 17.45 -22.57
CA MET A 1 -23.41 16.58 -22.02
C MET A 1 -23.14 17.09 -20.63
N GLU A 2 -23.62 16.38 -19.61
CA GLU A 2 -23.17 16.64 -18.24
C GLU A 2 -21.72 16.18 -18.15
N THR A 3 -20.81 17.11 -17.93
CA THR A 3 -19.44 16.78 -17.57
C THR A 3 -19.48 16.12 -16.20
N ASN A 4 -19.17 14.82 -16.13
CA ASN A 4 -18.86 14.16 -14.87
C ASN A 4 -17.74 14.95 -14.20
N GLN A 5 -18.08 15.81 -13.24
CA GLN A 5 -17.11 16.43 -12.36
C GLN A 5 -16.65 15.33 -11.41
N PHE A 6 -15.50 14.74 -11.72
CA PHE A 6 -14.80 13.91 -10.75
C PHE A 6 -14.54 14.78 -9.52
N VAL A 7 -15.10 14.38 -8.37
CA VAL A 7 -14.79 15.02 -7.09
C VAL A 7 -13.30 14.81 -6.85
N ARG A 8 -12.54 15.90 -6.91
CA ARG A 8 -11.10 15.88 -6.66
C ARG A 8 -10.91 15.90 -5.15
N ALA A 9 -10.21 14.92 -4.60
CA ALA A 9 -9.79 14.97 -3.20
C ALA A 9 -8.91 16.21 -2.96
N ASP A 10 -9.08 16.87 -1.81
CA ASP A 10 -8.43 18.15 -1.47
C ASP A 10 -7.84 18.19 -0.05
N ASN A 11 -7.83 17.05 0.66
CA ASN A 11 -7.31 16.96 2.03
C ASN A 11 -5.86 16.46 2.13
N GLY A 12 -5.17 16.24 0.99
CA GLY A 12 -3.76 15.89 0.93
C GLY A 12 -2.81 16.99 1.43
N PRO A 13 -1.50 16.71 1.57
CA PRO A 13 -0.53 17.73 1.94
C PRO A 13 -0.47 18.78 0.85
N SER A 14 -0.60 20.05 1.25
CA SER A 14 -0.68 21.19 0.36
C SER A 14 0.03 22.40 0.93
N GLY A 15 0.61 23.21 0.04
CA GLY A 15 1.25 24.47 0.42
C GLY A 15 2.70 24.33 0.89
N LYS A 16 3.40 25.47 0.90
CA LYS A 16 4.85 25.55 1.05
C LYS A 16 5.38 24.91 2.34
N GLU A 17 4.68 25.10 3.45
CA GLU A 17 5.13 24.59 4.75
C GLU A 17 5.01 23.06 4.83
N GLU A 18 3.92 22.49 4.32
CA GLU A 18 3.74 21.03 4.29
C GLU A 18 4.72 20.39 3.31
N MET A 19 4.88 20.96 2.11
CA MET A 19 5.89 20.48 1.16
C MET A 19 7.31 20.47 1.76
N LYS A 20 7.69 21.55 2.45
CA LYS A 20 9.00 21.64 3.10
C LYS A 20 9.14 20.63 4.24
N ARG A 21 8.11 20.46 5.06
CA ARG A 21 8.10 19.51 6.18
C ARG A 21 8.25 18.07 5.69
N ASP A 22 7.56 17.72 4.61
CA ASP A 22 7.56 16.38 4.02
C ASP A 22 8.61 16.17 2.92
N LEU A 23 9.46 17.18 2.68
CA LEU A 23 10.54 17.14 1.70
C LEU A 23 10.03 16.80 0.29
N LEU A 24 8.85 17.32 -0.07
CA LEU A 24 8.24 17.18 -1.38
C LEU A 24 8.79 18.23 -2.34
N ALA A 25 9.24 17.81 -3.52
CA ALA A 25 9.74 18.73 -4.55
C ALA A 25 8.61 19.41 -5.34
N GLU A 26 7.40 18.86 -5.30
CA GLU A 26 6.26 19.34 -6.06
C GLU A 26 4.94 19.11 -5.31
N ASP A 27 3.96 19.96 -5.63
CA ASP A 27 2.65 20.00 -4.97
C ASP A 27 1.60 19.14 -5.71
N ASN A 28 2.01 17.98 -6.23
CA ASN A 28 1.10 17.02 -6.88
C ASN A 28 0.40 16.10 -5.88
N ASN A 29 0.83 16.13 -4.62
CA ASN A 29 0.29 15.28 -3.57
C ASN A 29 -1.08 15.71 -3.07
N GLN A 30 -1.49 16.97 -3.25
CA GLN A 30 -2.80 17.45 -2.79
C GLN A 30 -3.95 16.55 -3.23
N THR A 31 -3.79 15.90 -4.39
CA THR A 31 -4.87 15.14 -5.04
C THR A 31 -4.48 13.70 -5.39
N LEU A 32 -3.26 13.30 -5.01
CA LEU A 32 -2.75 11.92 -5.19
C LEU A 32 -2.45 11.25 -3.84
N THR A 33 -2.23 12.04 -2.79
CA THR A 33 -2.27 11.58 -1.41
C THR A 33 -3.51 12.17 -0.73
N TYR A 34 -4.41 11.34 -0.22
CA TYR A 34 -5.62 11.79 0.44
C TYR A 34 -6.23 10.69 1.30
N SER A 35 -7.22 11.03 2.12
CA SER A 35 -7.93 10.04 2.92
C SER A 35 -9.44 10.25 2.92
N PHE A 36 -10.18 9.18 3.19
CA PHE A 36 -11.64 9.21 3.33
C PHE A 36 -12.12 8.10 4.26
N ASP A 37 -13.30 8.32 4.84
CA ASP A 37 -13.94 7.39 5.75
C ASP A 37 -15.09 6.66 5.04
N ASP A 38 -15.13 5.34 5.15
CA ASP A 38 -16.37 4.59 5.02
C ASP A 38 -17.02 4.49 6.41
N ILE A 39 -17.95 5.40 6.65
CA ILE A 39 -18.63 5.55 7.95
C ILE A 39 -19.48 4.30 8.27
N ASN A 40 -19.97 3.57 7.26
CA ASN A 40 -20.83 2.40 7.49
C ASN A 40 -20.02 1.21 8.00
N THR A 41 -18.81 1.03 7.47
CA THR A 41 -17.92 -0.08 7.86
C THR A 41 -16.91 0.32 8.93
N GLY A 42 -16.76 1.63 9.20
CA GLY A 42 -15.81 2.18 10.16
C GLY A 42 -14.37 2.08 9.67
N VAL A 43 -14.13 2.18 8.36
CA VAL A 43 -12.78 2.11 7.78
C VAL A 43 -12.32 3.48 7.34
N HIS A 44 -11.12 3.85 7.76
CA HIS A 44 -10.40 5.00 7.25
C HIS A 44 -9.41 4.54 6.18
N TYR A 45 -9.55 5.05 4.96
CA TYR A 45 -8.67 4.75 3.85
C TYR A 45 -7.70 5.91 3.63
N ILE A 46 -6.42 5.59 3.49
CA ILE A 46 -5.40 6.52 3.02
C ILE A 46 -4.94 6.04 1.66
N LEU A 47 -5.09 6.88 0.64
CA LEU A 47 -4.42 6.70 -0.65
C LEU A 47 -3.13 7.49 -0.58
N LEU A 48 -2.01 6.79 -0.67
CA LEU A 48 -0.67 7.34 -0.48
C LEU A 48 0.10 7.36 -1.80
N ASN A 49 0.44 8.55 -2.26
CA ASN A 49 1.30 8.71 -3.43
C ASN A 49 2.77 8.45 -3.06
N THR A 50 3.24 7.26 -3.43
CA THR A 50 4.64 6.84 -3.27
C THR A 50 5.53 7.20 -4.47
N ASP A 51 4.98 7.87 -5.47
CA ASP A 51 5.68 8.32 -6.67
C ASP A 51 5.97 9.83 -6.63
N SER A 52 5.94 10.40 -5.43
CA SER A 52 6.31 11.80 -5.23
C SER A 52 7.79 12.01 -5.46
N LEU A 53 8.14 13.12 -6.09
CA LEU A 53 9.52 13.61 -6.10
C LEU A 53 9.87 14.23 -4.75
N SER A 54 11.09 13.95 -4.30
CA SER A 54 11.64 14.53 -3.07
C SER A 54 12.64 15.63 -3.36
N THR A 55 12.80 16.57 -2.43
CA THR A 55 13.97 17.47 -2.39
C THR A 55 15.24 16.76 -1.94
N VAL A 56 15.14 15.50 -1.50
CA VAL A 56 16.27 14.66 -1.09
C VAL A 56 16.88 13.93 -2.28
N SER A 57 18.20 13.93 -2.38
CA SER A 57 18.93 13.20 -3.43
C SER A 57 18.96 11.70 -3.13
N ASN A 58 18.69 10.87 -4.16
CA ASN A 58 18.80 9.41 -4.03
C ASN A 58 20.28 8.99 -4.13
N PRO A 59 20.89 8.40 -3.08
CA PRO A 59 22.31 8.03 -3.12
C PRO A 59 22.61 6.91 -4.11
N ARG A 60 21.62 6.09 -4.52
CA ARG A 60 21.78 5.07 -5.56
C ARG A 60 21.77 5.67 -6.97
N LEU A 61 21.25 6.90 -7.12
CA LEU A 61 21.12 7.62 -8.39
C LEU A 61 21.34 9.13 -8.15
N PRO A 62 22.55 9.55 -7.73
CA PRO A 62 22.79 10.93 -7.26
C PRO A 62 22.56 12.00 -8.33
N GLU A 63 22.63 11.63 -9.60
CA GLU A 63 22.39 12.52 -10.74
C GLU A 63 20.92 12.56 -11.19
N LYS A 64 20.01 11.85 -10.51
CA LYS A 64 18.60 11.74 -10.91
C LYS A 64 17.68 11.95 -9.72
N THR A 65 16.66 12.79 -9.91
CA THR A 65 15.50 12.80 -9.01
C THR A 65 14.68 11.55 -9.31
N VAL A 66 14.45 10.73 -8.29
CA VAL A 66 13.71 9.48 -8.42
C VAL A 66 12.38 9.63 -7.69
N PRO A 67 11.23 9.42 -8.37
CA PRO A 67 9.96 9.28 -7.66
C PRO A 67 10.08 8.02 -6.80
N SER A 68 9.96 8.16 -5.47
CA SER A 68 9.97 7.09 -4.46
C SER A 68 9.80 7.69 -3.05
N TRP A 69 8.98 8.74 -2.94
CA TRP A 69 8.79 9.50 -1.71
C TRP A 69 7.32 9.59 -1.33
N ALA A 70 7.06 9.85 -0.05
CA ALA A 70 5.73 9.95 0.53
C ALA A 70 5.71 10.99 1.67
N PRO A 71 4.57 11.66 1.91
CA PRO A 71 4.45 12.74 2.89
C PRO A 71 4.27 12.23 4.34
N LEU A 72 5.37 11.87 5.00
CA LEU A 72 5.37 11.24 6.32
C LEU A 72 4.57 11.99 7.40
N HIS A 73 4.78 13.29 7.55
CA HIS A 73 4.17 14.08 8.61
C HIS A 73 2.70 14.37 8.36
N TRP A 74 2.28 14.48 7.09
CA TRP A 74 0.86 14.51 6.78
C TRP A 74 0.19 13.17 7.15
N VAL A 75 0.80 12.04 6.76
CA VAL A 75 0.30 10.70 7.10
C VAL A 75 0.21 10.52 8.62
N GLU A 76 1.22 10.94 9.37
CA GLU A 76 1.21 10.88 10.83
C GLU A 76 0.01 11.62 11.43
N ARG A 77 -0.27 12.85 10.99
CA ARG A 77 -1.41 13.63 11.51
C ARG A 77 -2.75 12.98 11.17
N ASP A 78 -2.88 12.46 9.96
CA ASP A 78 -4.10 11.81 9.50
C ASP A 78 -4.36 10.50 10.27
N LEU A 79 -3.31 9.70 10.49
CA LEU A 79 -3.37 8.50 11.32
C LEU A 79 -3.74 8.81 12.77
N VAL A 80 -3.19 9.88 13.37
CA VAL A 80 -3.56 10.32 14.73
C VAL A 80 -5.03 10.70 14.78
N LYS A 81 -5.52 11.46 13.79
CA LYS A 81 -6.93 11.85 13.69
C LYS A 81 -7.84 10.63 13.58
N ALA A 82 -7.53 9.71 12.67
CA ALA A 82 -8.31 8.48 12.46
C ALA A 82 -8.28 7.56 13.69
N SER A 83 -7.11 7.41 14.32
CA SER A 83 -6.94 6.58 15.52
C SER A 83 -7.81 7.08 16.68
N ASN A 84 -7.88 8.40 16.87
CA ASN A 84 -8.68 9.03 17.92
C ASN A 84 -10.19 9.07 17.61
N ASN A 85 -10.61 8.78 16.39
CA ASN A 85 -12.02 8.76 16.02
C ASN A 85 -12.68 7.44 16.50
N PRO A 86 -13.65 7.46 17.43
CA PRO A 86 -14.27 6.24 17.95
C PRO A 86 -15.12 5.49 16.90
N ASN A 87 -15.53 6.15 15.82
CA ASN A 87 -16.28 5.51 14.73
C ASN A 87 -15.38 4.73 13.76
N ILE A 88 -14.07 5.01 13.78
CA ILE A 88 -13.10 4.27 12.99
C ILE A 88 -12.65 3.05 13.78
N LYS A 89 -12.77 1.89 13.16
CA LYS A 89 -12.36 0.58 13.65
C LYS A 89 -11.04 0.13 13.02
N ARG A 90 -10.75 0.60 11.80
CA ARG A 90 -9.63 0.16 10.98
C ARG A 90 -9.07 1.30 10.14
N ILE A 91 -7.77 1.23 9.91
CA ILE A 91 -7.06 2.13 9.00
C ILE A 91 -6.33 1.28 7.95
N VAL A 92 -6.63 1.56 6.69
CA VAL A 92 -6.06 0.86 5.52
C VAL A 92 -5.30 1.87 4.67
N VAL A 93 -4.06 1.55 4.32
CA VAL A 93 -3.24 2.36 3.41
C VAL A 93 -3.16 1.66 2.06
N LEU A 94 -3.50 2.37 0.99
CA LEU A 94 -3.36 1.95 -0.39
C LEU A 94 -2.24 2.79 -1.04
N ALA A 95 -1.29 2.14 -1.71
CA ALA A 95 -0.14 2.82 -2.29
C ALA A 95 0.28 2.17 -3.62
N HIS A 96 1.13 2.86 -4.40
CA HIS A 96 1.72 2.24 -5.58
C HIS A 96 2.89 1.33 -5.19
N LYS A 97 3.89 1.85 -4.47
CA LYS A 97 5.13 1.13 -4.17
C LYS A 97 5.10 0.41 -2.82
N PRO A 98 5.71 -0.78 -2.73
CA PRO A 98 5.94 -1.44 -1.46
C PRO A 98 6.91 -0.65 -0.57
N LEU A 99 6.83 -0.88 0.75
CA LEU A 99 7.83 -0.42 1.71
C LEU A 99 9.01 -1.38 1.78
N VAL A 100 8.73 -2.67 1.68
CA VAL A 100 9.73 -3.75 1.73
C VAL A 100 9.54 -4.67 0.54
N LEU A 101 10.63 -5.02 -0.11
CA LEU A 101 10.68 -5.97 -1.22
C LEU A 101 12.07 -6.60 -1.24
N ASP A 102 12.15 -7.89 -1.55
CA ASP A 102 13.44 -8.57 -1.70
C ASP A 102 14.15 -8.12 -2.97
N ASN A 103 15.44 -7.80 -2.85
CA ASN A 103 16.30 -7.33 -3.94
C ASN A 103 15.70 -6.17 -4.77
N PRO A 104 15.29 -5.05 -4.14
CA PRO A 104 14.61 -3.98 -4.85
C PRO A 104 15.59 -3.19 -5.70
N GLY A 105 15.18 -2.91 -6.94
CA GLY A 105 15.79 -1.90 -7.78
C GLY A 105 15.65 -0.49 -7.17
N PRO A 106 16.31 0.51 -7.75
CA PRO A 106 16.34 1.88 -7.22
C PRO A 106 15.03 2.66 -7.33
N HIS A 107 13.99 2.06 -7.92
CA HIS A 107 12.66 2.63 -8.10
C HIS A 107 11.56 1.77 -7.47
N ASP A 108 11.90 0.62 -6.91
CA ASP A 108 10.91 -0.45 -6.68
C ASP A 108 10.17 -0.32 -5.35
N ILE A 109 10.70 0.49 -4.44
CA ILE A 109 10.16 0.72 -3.10
C ILE A 109 10.17 2.21 -2.75
N VAL A 110 9.53 2.55 -1.64
CA VAL A 110 9.81 3.79 -0.90
C VAL A 110 11.20 3.66 -0.27
N HIS A 111 12.16 4.46 -0.71
CA HIS A 111 13.56 4.30 -0.31
C HIS A 111 13.93 5.10 0.94
N ASN A 112 14.81 4.53 1.75
CA ASN A 112 15.61 5.30 2.71
C ASN A 112 16.75 6.00 1.96
N THR A 113 16.93 7.29 2.20
CA THR A 113 17.96 8.13 1.59
C THR A 113 18.64 8.94 2.69
N ALA A 114 19.82 8.51 3.15
CA ALA A 114 20.51 9.13 4.27
C ALA A 114 20.62 10.67 4.11
N PRO A 115 20.33 11.46 5.17
CA PRO A 115 20.05 11.04 6.55
C PRO A 115 18.60 10.57 6.81
N TYR A 116 17.72 10.59 5.80
CA TYR A 116 16.30 10.31 5.95
C TYR A 116 15.98 8.82 5.77
N THR A 117 15.29 8.25 6.74
CA THR A 117 14.86 6.85 6.73
C THR A 117 13.35 6.74 6.53
N LEU A 118 12.85 7.26 5.40
CA LEU A 118 11.41 7.38 5.15
C LEU A 118 10.68 6.03 5.24
N GLY A 119 11.18 4.99 4.57
CA GLY A 119 10.57 3.65 4.61
C GLY A 119 10.52 3.09 6.04
N ASP A 120 11.62 3.22 6.78
CA ASP A 120 11.66 2.77 8.19
C ASP A 120 10.75 3.60 9.09
N SER A 121 10.64 4.91 8.82
CA SER A 121 9.80 5.83 9.58
C SER A 121 8.32 5.54 9.36
N LEU A 122 7.91 5.23 8.13
CA LEU A 122 6.55 4.77 7.81
C LEU A 122 6.25 3.42 8.48
N LEU A 123 7.18 2.46 8.41
CA LEU A 123 7.04 1.17 9.10
C LEU A 123 6.91 1.35 10.61
N LYS A 124 7.72 2.21 11.22
CA LYS A 124 7.61 2.54 12.64
C LYS A 124 6.26 3.17 12.96
N LEU A 125 5.85 4.18 12.20
CA LEU A 125 4.57 4.87 12.36
C LEU A 125 3.40 3.88 12.30
N PHE A 126 3.34 3.03 11.27
CA PHE A 126 2.30 2.01 11.14
C PHE A 126 2.31 0.99 12.27
N SER A 127 3.49 0.56 12.71
CA SER A 127 3.64 -0.40 13.82
C SER A 127 3.14 0.13 15.17
N GLU A 128 3.14 1.45 15.34
CA GLU A 128 2.76 2.16 16.56
C GLU A 128 1.34 2.71 16.52
N THR A 129 0.71 2.74 15.34
CA THR A 129 -0.62 3.32 15.12
C THR A 129 -1.72 2.33 15.50
N PRO A 130 -2.55 2.61 16.54
CA PRO A 130 -3.71 1.80 16.84
C PRO A 130 -4.67 1.76 15.65
N LYS A 131 -5.38 0.65 15.46
CA LYS A 131 -6.33 0.43 14.35
C LYS A 131 -5.67 0.30 12.97
N PHE A 132 -4.34 0.46 12.85
CA PHE A 132 -3.66 0.19 11.58
C PHE A 132 -3.83 -1.27 11.19
N SER A 133 -4.38 -1.51 10.01
CA SER A 133 -4.80 -2.84 9.60
C SER A 133 -3.95 -3.40 8.46
N GLY A 134 -3.45 -2.56 7.54
CA GLY A 134 -2.55 -3.05 6.50
C GLY A 134 -2.15 -1.99 5.47
N TYR A 135 -1.02 -2.26 4.82
CA TYR A 135 -0.47 -1.52 3.70
C TYR A 135 -0.59 -2.35 2.41
N PHE A 136 -1.42 -1.90 1.47
CA PHE A 136 -1.67 -2.59 0.22
C PHE A 136 -1.00 -1.82 -0.91
N SER A 137 -0.04 -2.46 -1.56
CA SER A 137 0.75 -1.86 -2.62
C SER A 137 0.71 -2.67 -3.91
N ALA A 138 1.21 -2.08 -4.98
CA ALA A 138 1.40 -2.73 -6.27
C ALA A 138 2.87 -2.60 -6.70
N HIS A 139 3.11 -2.02 -7.87
CA HIS A 139 4.41 -1.79 -8.49
C HIS A 139 5.17 -3.06 -8.89
N SER A 140 5.55 -3.90 -7.92
CA SER A 140 6.16 -5.20 -8.23
C SER A 140 5.11 -6.14 -8.82
N HIS A 141 5.39 -6.68 -10.01
CA HIS A 141 4.44 -7.49 -10.79
C HIS A 141 4.23 -8.91 -10.23
N GLN A 142 3.91 -9.01 -8.95
CA GLN A 142 3.72 -10.27 -8.24
C GLN A 142 2.67 -10.10 -7.14
N TRP A 143 2.29 -11.23 -6.54
CA TRP A 143 1.53 -11.27 -5.31
C TRP A 143 2.43 -11.72 -4.16
N LEU A 144 2.53 -10.91 -3.10
CA LEU A 144 3.28 -11.25 -1.88
C LEU A 144 2.53 -10.77 -0.64
N TYR A 145 2.59 -11.57 0.42
CA TYR A 145 2.04 -11.25 1.74
C TYR A 145 3.17 -11.29 2.79
N THR A 146 3.19 -10.31 3.68
CA THR A 146 4.07 -10.32 4.86
C THR A 146 3.40 -9.56 6.01
N ASP A 147 3.40 -10.13 7.22
CA ASP A 147 2.78 -9.55 8.43
C ASP A 147 3.79 -9.26 9.56
N LYS A 148 5.08 -9.48 9.29
CA LYS A 148 6.19 -9.29 10.23
C LYS A 148 7.05 -8.08 9.87
N LEU A 149 6.45 -7.00 9.37
CA LEU A 149 7.22 -5.79 9.03
C LEU A 149 7.32 -4.82 10.21
N GLY A 150 8.34 -3.95 10.12
CA GLY A 150 8.58 -2.88 11.08
C GLY A 150 9.19 -3.33 12.41
N PRO A 151 9.52 -2.38 13.29
CA PRO A 151 10.27 -2.64 14.53
C PRO A 151 9.50 -3.54 15.52
N ARG A 152 8.17 -3.52 15.49
CA ARG A 152 7.32 -4.38 16.34
C ARG A 152 6.85 -5.67 15.66
N GLN A 153 7.28 -5.93 14.42
CA GLN A 153 6.95 -7.16 13.66
C GLN A 153 5.45 -7.42 13.56
N ASN A 154 4.66 -6.36 13.34
CA ASN A 154 3.20 -6.36 13.38
C ASN A 154 2.57 -5.54 12.23
N VAL A 155 3.36 -5.09 11.26
CA VAL A 155 2.85 -4.38 10.09
C VAL A 155 2.61 -5.38 8.97
N THR A 156 1.37 -5.43 8.49
CA THR A 156 0.98 -6.21 7.32
C THR A 156 1.17 -5.40 6.04
N GLN A 157 1.86 -6.00 5.07
CA GLN A 157 1.94 -5.54 3.69
C GLN A 157 1.44 -6.63 2.74
N VAL A 158 0.62 -6.23 1.78
CA VAL A 158 0.26 -7.04 0.62
C VAL A 158 0.71 -6.32 -0.64
N ILE A 159 1.52 -7.00 -1.45
CA ILE A 159 1.87 -6.58 -2.80
C ILE A 159 0.93 -7.30 -3.76
N ALA A 160 0.19 -6.55 -4.59
CA ALA A 160 -0.80 -7.06 -5.53
C ALA A 160 -0.62 -6.41 -6.92
N GLY A 161 0.61 -6.43 -7.46
CA GLY A 161 0.93 -5.80 -8.74
C GLY A 161 0.80 -6.72 -9.96
N ASN A 162 0.27 -7.93 -9.78
CA ASN A 162 0.15 -8.97 -10.80
C ASN A 162 -1.05 -8.79 -11.77
N ALA A 163 -1.49 -7.56 -12.07
CA ALA A 163 -2.70 -7.32 -12.86
C ALA A 163 -2.53 -7.54 -14.39
N GLY A 164 -1.29 -7.62 -14.89
CA GLY A 164 -0.98 -7.88 -16.30
C GLY A 164 -0.45 -6.69 -17.11
N SER A 165 0.23 -5.75 -16.46
CA SER A 165 1.01 -4.69 -17.11
C SER A 165 2.11 -5.28 -18.01
N LYS A 166 2.42 -4.60 -19.13
CA LYS A 166 3.52 -5.02 -20.00
C LYS A 166 4.83 -5.06 -19.22
N LEU A 167 5.55 -6.17 -19.33
CA LEU A 167 6.85 -6.31 -18.70
C LEU A 167 7.89 -5.38 -19.35
N ILE A 168 8.58 -4.59 -18.53
CA ILE A 168 9.69 -3.72 -18.95
C ILE A 168 11.03 -4.49 -18.86
N SER A 169 11.08 -5.56 -18.07
CA SER A 169 12.21 -6.49 -17.93
C SER A 169 11.72 -7.94 -17.88
N LYS A 170 12.63 -8.92 -17.96
CA LYS A 170 12.28 -10.35 -17.89
C LYS A 170 11.77 -10.70 -16.49
N TRP A 171 10.45 -10.74 -16.29
CA TRP A 171 9.81 -11.37 -15.13
C TRP A 171 9.59 -12.85 -15.43
N ALA A 172 10.31 -13.72 -14.73
CA ALA A 172 10.27 -15.17 -14.91
C ALA A 172 10.32 -15.85 -13.54
N PRO A 173 9.24 -15.78 -12.74
CA PRO A 173 9.15 -16.53 -11.49
C PRO A 173 9.23 -18.03 -11.77
N GLU A 174 9.76 -18.80 -10.82
CA GLU A 174 10.01 -20.24 -10.96
C GLU A 174 8.74 -21.03 -11.33
N ASP A 175 7.60 -20.65 -10.75
CA ASP A 175 6.30 -21.28 -10.99
C ASP A 175 5.57 -20.75 -12.24
N GLY A 176 6.24 -19.92 -13.05
CA GLY A 176 5.68 -19.34 -14.27
C GLY A 176 4.91 -18.03 -14.04
N THR A 177 4.81 -17.24 -15.11
CA THR A 177 4.14 -15.93 -15.05
C THR A 177 2.63 -16.07 -14.89
N TYR A 178 2.03 -15.19 -14.09
CA TYR A 178 0.61 -15.23 -13.77
C TYR A 178 0.00 -13.83 -13.69
N PHE A 179 -1.31 -13.76 -13.92
CA PHE A 179 -2.12 -12.55 -13.70
C PHE A 179 -3.14 -12.78 -12.59
N GLY A 180 -3.55 -11.72 -11.93
CA GLY A 180 -4.49 -11.82 -10.83
C GLY A 180 -4.98 -10.51 -10.28
N PHE A 181 -5.73 -10.64 -9.19
CA PHE A 181 -6.23 -9.54 -8.37
C PHE A 181 -6.35 -10.03 -6.92
N THR A 182 -6.43 -9.10 -5.97
CA THR A 182 -6.62 -9.40 -4.55
C THR A 182 -8.00 -8.95 -4.12
N VAL A 183 -8.70 -9.79 -3.37
CA VAL A 183 -9.89 -9.41 -2.62
C VAL A 183 -9.47 -9.17 -1.18
N VAL A 184 -9.86 -8.02 -0.62
CA VAL A 184 -9.65 -7.67 0.79
C VAL A 184 -11.00 -7.72 1.49
N ASN A 185 -11.16 -8.66 2.41
CA ASN A 185 -12.37 -8.87 3.20
C ASN A 185 -12.22 -8.17 4.55
N LEU A 186 -13.26 -7.45 4.94
CA LEU A 186 -13.34 -6.74 6.22
C LEU A 186 -14.43 -7.39 7.07
N TYR A 187 -14.04 -8.02 8.17
CA TYR A 187 -14.97 -8.76 9.03
C TYR A 187 -15.66 -7.87 10.08
N ASP A 188 -16.61 -8.41 10.83
CA ASP A 188 -17.27 -7.71 11.93
C ASP A 188 -16.42 -7.70 13.22
N ASP A 189 -15.59 -8.73 13.41
CA ASP A 189 -14.67 -8.93 14.55
C ASP A 189 -13.40 -8.06 14.51
N ASN A 190 -13.33 -7.11 13.58
CA ASN A 190 -12.21 -6.24 13.31
C ASN A 190 -11.01 -6.89 12.57
N THR A 191 -11.00 -8.18 12.24
CA THR A 191 -9.93 -8.80 11.44
C THR A 191 -10.00 -8.44 9.94
N ILE A 192 -8.90 -8.64 9.21
CA ILE A 192 -8.87 -8.50 7.75
C ILE A 192 -8.51 -9.84 7.11
N GLY A 193 -9.24 -10.20 6.06
CA GLY A 193 -8.96 -11.33 5.19
C GLY A 193 -8.40 -10.87 3.85
N VAL A 194 -7.45 -11.62 3.27
CA VAL A 194 -6.98 -11.38 1.90
C VAL A 194 -6.95 -12.67 1.10
N VAL A 195 -7.46 -12.59 -0.13
CA VAL A 195 -7.48 -13.71 -1.08
C VAL A 195 -6.85 -13.27 -2.39
N SER A 196 -5.80 -13.97 -2.82
CA SER A 196 -5.23 -13.80 -4.16
C SER A 196 -6.02 -14.62 -5.16
N TYR A 197 -6.45 -14.03 -6.26
CA TYR A 197 -7.01 -14.74 -7.40
C TYR A 197 -5.99 -14.71 -8.51
N ALA A 198 -5.52 -15.88 -8.96
CA ALA A 198 -4.48 -15.97 -9.98
C ALA A 198 -4.87 -16.90 -11.14
N ARG A 199 -4.36 -16.59 -12.33
CA ARG A 199 -4.41 -17.44 -13.53
C ARG A 199 -3.06 -17.39 -14.24
N PRO A 200 -2.68 -18.42 -15.02
CA PRO A 200 -1.51 -18.34 -15.88
C PRO A 200 -1.59 -17.12 -16.80
N ALA A 201 -0.47 -16.43 -16.99
CA ALA A 201 -0.38 -15.42 -18.04
C ALA A 201 -0.51 -16.13 -19.41
N PRO A 202 -1.19 -15.52 -20.39
CA PRO A 202 -1.32 -16.13 -21.70
C PRO A 202 0.03 -16.28 -22.38
N THR A 203 0.08 -17.16 -23.37
CA THR A 203 1.19 -17.24 -24.32
C THR A 203 0.63 -17.04 -25.73
N PRO A 204 0.93 -15.93 -26.41
CA PRO A 204 1.74 -14.77 -25.98
C PRO A 204 1.19 -13.97 -24.78
N TYR A 205 2.06 -13.28 -24.03
CA TYR A 205 1.75 -12.54 -22.77
C TYR A 205 0.60 -11.51 -22.89
N ASN A 206 0.35 -11.00 -24.09
CA ASN A 206 -0.66 -9.99 -24.41
C ASN A 206 -1.84 -10.56 -25.22
N SER A 207 -2.05 -11.88 -25.19
CA SER A 207 -3.17 -12.48 -25.91
C SER A 207 -4.52 -11.95 -25.42
N LEU A 208 -5.43 -11.72 -26.36
CA LEU A 208 -6.79 -11.31 -26.04
C LEU A 208 -7.58 -12.47 -25.39
N ALA A 209 -8.76 -12.14 -24.87
CA ALA A 209 -9.71 -13.12 -24.37
C ALA A 209 -10.10 -14.14 -25.47
N PRO A 210 -10.49 -15.38 -25.08
CA PRO A 210 -10.73 -15.85 -23.72
C PRO A 210 -9.46 -16.29 -22.98
N GLN A 211 -9.42 -16.02 -21.68
CA GLN A 211 -8.38 -16.48 -20.75
C GLN A 211 -9.03 -17.33 -19.66
N PRO A 212 -8.32 -18.31 -19.06
CA PRO A 212 -8.86 -19.09 -17.96
C PRO A 212 -9.31 -18.19 -16.80
N ALA A 213 -10.34 -18.61 -16.08
CA ALA A 213 -10.77 -17.93 -14.86
C ALA A 213 -9.64 -17.95 -13.83
N ALA A 214 -9.51 -16.86 -13.07
CA ALA A 214 -8.60 -16.80 -11.93
C ALA A 214 -9.11 -17.70 -10.80
N LYS A 215 -8.20 -18.43 -10.17
CA LYS A 215 -8.49 -19.34 -9.05
C LYS A 215 -8.05 -18.69 -7.74
N PRO A 216 -8.85 -18.80 -6.67
CA PRO A 216 -8.49 -18.26 -5.36
C PRO A 216 -7.36 -19.07 -4.70
N SER A 217 -6.52 -18.37 -3.95
CA SER A 217 -5.66 -18.94 -2.91
C SER A 217 -6.47 -19.26 -1.65
N MET A 218 -5.83 -19.88 -0.68
CA MET A 218 -6.35 -19.86 0.70
C MET A 218 -6.45 -18.40 1.17
N GLU A 219 -7.50 -18.09 1.92
CA GLU A 219 -7.66 -16.80 2.58
C GLU A 219 -6.69 -16.69 3.75
N ILE A 220 -6.01 -15.53 3.85
CA ILE A 220 -5.14 -15.20 4.97
C ILE A 220 -5.84 -14.18 5.83
N ILE A 221 -6.05 -14.50 7.11
CA ILE A 221 -6.68 -13.62 8.10
C ILE A 221 -5.63 -13.11 9.07
N PHE A 222 -5.61 -11.80 9.32
CA PHE A 222 -4.67 -11.16 10.24
C PHE A 222 -5.36 -10.09 11.12
N PRO A 223 -4.81 -9.86 12.33
CA PRO A 223 -5.36 -8.90 13.27
C PRO A 223 -5.00 -7.46 12.90
N VAL A 224 -5.66 -6.52 13.56
CA VAL A 224 -5.38 -5.09 13.49
C VAL A 224 -4.41 -4.69 14.59
N VAL A 225 -3.47 -3.77 14.30
CA VAL A 225 -2.54 -3.24 15.30
C VAL A 225 -3.30 -2.64 16.48
N GLY A 226 -2.91 -3.03 17.70
CA GLY A 226 -3.52 -2.53 18.95
C GLY A 226 -4.75 -3.31 19.41
N HIS A 227 -5.24 -4.28 18.64
CA HIS A 227 -6.19 -5.27 19.13
C HIS A 227 -5.41 -6.51 19.61
N ALA A 228 -5.46 -6.79 20.91
CA ALA A 228 -4.92 -8.05 21.43
C ALA A 228 -5.65 -9.20 20.74
N ASN A 229 -4.93 -10.22 20.29
CA ASN A 229 -5.51 -11.47 19.81
C ASN A 229 -6.37 -12.06 20.94
N THR A 230 -7.66 -11.77 20.97
CA THR A 230 -8.63 -12.65 21.63
C THR A 230 -8.55 -13.96 20.87
N GLU A 231 -7.95 -14.94 21.53
CA GLU A 231 -7.71 -16.33 21.10
C GLU A 231 -8.54 -16.73 19.87
N MET A 232 -7.85 -17.03 18.76
CA MET A 232 -8.44 -17.78 17.66
C MET A 232 -8.97 -19.10 18.22
N LYS A 233 -10.29 -19.16 18.48
CA LYS A 233 -10.98 -20.43 18.65
C LYS A 233 -10.99 -21.11 17.29
N SER A 234 -9.98 -21.95 17.08
CA SER A 234 -9.98 -23.02 16.09
C SER A 234 -11.36 -23.68 16.10
N THR A 235 -12.14 -23.43 15.06
CA THR A 235 -13.34 -24.21 14.75
C THR A 235 -12.99 -25.05 13.55
N VAL A 236 -12.49 -26.25 13.84
CA VAL A 236 -12.44 -27.35 12.88
C VAL A 236 -13.86 -27.90 12.80
N HIS A 237 -14.46 -27.82 11.61
CA HIS A 237 -15.58 -28.66 11.19
C HIS A 237 -15.20 -29.37 9.90
#